data_AF-A0A929K1U4-F1
#
_entry.id   AF-A0A929K1U4-F1
#
_cell.length_a   1.000
_cell.length_b   1.000
_cell.length_c   1.000
_cell.angle_alpha   90.00
_cell.angle_beta   90.00
_cell.angle_gamma   90.00
#
_symmetry.space_group_name_H-M   'P 1'
#
loop_
_entity.id
_entity.type
_entity.pdbx_description
1 polymer ?
#
loop_
_entity_poly.entity_id
_entity_poly.type
_entity_poly.pdbx_seq_one_letter_code
_entity_poly.pdbx_strand_id
1 'polypeptide(L)'
;MINNEIEDAESSNKPQPTGCIDLSEKENEGKQTEDSTTKNKFDENNLPWNIDIVKAEILSAFEKNSEVDLLKVLKDNSFLFYDLYSRKYGIQPIFRELNFGTEYKCDFAWLNDNSSGPEWVLIEIEAPKMPLFKTNGKPTVKLYDAIEQVQSWEQYFEENKGEKTRIFGAVAQFRYILVTGTKEDWENENASRWRIQNGKRLKMEIRSMDTFMKSIKIAETDPGELWSFAEHPLTLSHSNLQDYWANYGYMDRWRKVID
;
A
#
# COMPACT_ATOMS: atom_id res chain seq x y z
N MET A 1 -14.48 -58.57 60.63
CA MET A 1 -13.88 -59.91 60.45
C MET A 1 -13.05 -59.82 59.17
N ILE A 2 -11.75 -59.48 59.23
CA ILE A 2 -10.59 -60.29 59.68
C ILE A 2 -10.14 -61.30 58.60
N ASN A 3 -8.90 -61.06 58.11
CA ASN A 3 -7.84 -61.97 57.60
C ASN A 3 -7.88 -62.46 56.13
N ASN A 4 -6.89 -62.10 55.29
CA ASN A 4 -5.48 -62.63 55.10
C ASN A 4 -5.49 -63.86 54.16
N GLU A 5 -4.55 -64.18 53.24
CA GLU A 5 -3.12 -63.89 52.97
C GLU A 5 -2.85 -64.12 51.43
N ILE A 6 -1.99 -63.38 50.69
CA ILE A 6 -0.50 -63.47 50.42
C ILE A 6 -0.08 -64.82 49.76
N GLU A 7 0.54 -64.91 48.56
CA GLU A 7 1.97 -64.75 48.13
C GLU A 7 2.05 -64.86 46.58
N ASP A 8 2.72 -63.99 45.80
CA ASP A 8 4.16 -63.73 45.50
C ASP A 8 4.68 -64.42 44.22
N ALA A 9 5.23 -63.61 43.29
CA ALA A 9 6.39 -63.93 42.45
C ALA A 9 6.91 -62.68 41.71
N GLU A 10 8.17 -62.35 41.99
CA GLU A 10 8.99 -61.26 41.43
C GLU A 10 9.38 -61.48 39.96
N SER A 11 9.68 -60.38 39.24
CA SER A 11 10.86 -60.29 38.36
C SER A 11 11.01 -58.87 37.81
N SER A 12 12.11 -58.24 38.21
CA SER A 12 12.59 -56.90 37.86
C SER A 12 13.33 -56.88 36.51
N ASN A 13 13.22 -55.75 35.78
CA ASN A 13 14.39 -55.10 35.15
C ASN A 13 14.03 -53.73 34.55
N LYS A 14 14.61 -52.67 35.11
CA LYS A 14 14.77 -51.33 34.51
C LYS A 14 16.21 -51.18 34.02
N PRO A 15 16.47 -50.44 32.94
CA PRO A 15 17.75 -49.77 32.77
C PRO A 15 17.67 -48.29 33.20
N GLN A 16 18.72 -47.87 33.92
CA GLN A 16 19.02 -46.51 34.35
C GLN A 16 19.83 -45.73 33.30
N PRO A 17 19.98 -44.39 33.46
CA PRO A 17 20.63 -43.48 32.51
C PRO A 17 22.13 -43.33 32.77
N THR A 18 22.91 -43.01 31.73
CA THR A 18 24.34 -42.70 31.82
C THR A 18 24.66 -41.36 31.14
N GLY A 19 24.97 -40.35 31.95
CA GLY A 19 26.33 -39.79 32.08
C GLY A 19 26.90 -38.88 30.98
N CYS A 20 27.24 -37.65 31.39
CA CYS A 20 28.02 -36.62 30.69
C CYS A 20 29.35 -37.09 30.07
N ILE A 21 29.72 -36.46 28.95
CA ILE A 21 31.12 -36.14 28.63
C ILE A 21 31.15 -34.73 28.02
N ASP A 22 31.91 -33.84 28.65
CA ASP A 22 32.39 -32.57 28.10
C ASP A 22 33.89 -32.75 27.83
N LEU A 23 34.33 -32.53 26.59
CA LEU A 23 35.72 -32.23 26.24
C LEU A 23 35.76 -31.46 24.91
N SER A 24 36.55 -30.41 24.95
CA SER A 24 36.68 -29.27 24.05
C SER A 24 37.37 -29.53 22.70
N GLU A 25 37.02 -28.66 21.74
CA GLU A 25 37.81 -28.06 20.66
C GLU A 25 38.77 -28.93 19.83
N LYS A 26 38.51 -28.96 18.51
CA LYS A 26 39.51 -28.66 17.47
C LYS A 26 38.86 -28.28 16.13
N GLU A 27 39.14 -27.04 15.77
CA GLU A 27 39.24 -26.39 14.46
C GLU A 27 38.82 -27.20 13.22
N ASN A 28 37.86 -26.66 12.46
CA ASN A 28 37.77 -26.88 11.03
C ASN A 28 37.42 -25.57 10.32
N GLU A 29 38.28 -25.22 9.38
CA GLU A 29 38.36 -23.96 8.65
C GLU A 29 37.05 -23.66 7.90
N GLY A 30 36.38 -22.59 8.31
CA GLY A 30 35.26 -22.03 7.58
C GLY A 30 35.76 -21.37 6.28
N LYS A 31 35.50 -22.02 5.15
CA LYS A 31 35.45 -21.33 3.85
C LYS A 31 34.33 -20.31 3.89
N GLN A 32 34.70 -19.04 4.09
CA GLN A 32 33.85 -17.91 3.75
C GLN A 32 33.53 -17.99 2.26
N THR A 33 32.30 -18.39 1.97
CA THR A 33 31.67 -18.08 0.69
C THR A 33 31.23 -16.63 0.81
N GLU A 34 31.95 -15.75 0.11
CA GLU A 34 31.59 -14.35 -0.03
C GLU A 34 30.22 -14.26 -0.71
N ASP A 35 29.19 -13.99 0.09
CA ASP A 35 27.87 -13.61 -0.39
C ASP A 35 27.98 -12.19 -0.97
N SER A 36 27.98 -12.15 -2.31
CA SER A 36 27.95 -10.94 -3.12
C SER A 36 26.57 -10.28 -3.04
N THR A 37 26.24 -9.68 -1.90
CA THR A 37 25.06 -8.82 -1.80
C THR A 37 25.40 -7.52 -1.06
N THR A 38 26.22 -6.67 -1.69
CA THR A 38 26.25 -5.24 -1.35
C THR A 38 24.91 -4.63 -1.77
N LYS A 39 23.89 -4.77 -0.93
CA LYS A 39 22.73 -3.86 -0.95
C LYS A 39 23.30 -2.46 -0.74
N ASN A 40 23.17 -1.60 -1.75
CA ASN A 40 23.43 -0.18 -1.58
C ASN A 40 22.59 0.28 -0.39
N LYS A 41 23.26 0.63 0.70
CA LYS A 41 22.61 1.22 1.87
C LYS A 41 21.96 2.52 1.38
N PHE A 42 20.66 2.67 1.63
CA PHE A 42 19.95 3.91 1.32
C PHE A 42 20.72 5.10 1.92
N ASP A 43 20.99 6.11 1.10
CA ASP A 43 21.69 7.32 1.52
C ASP A 43 20.67 8.44 1.73
N GLU A 44 20.37 8.70 3.00
CA GLU A 44 19.46 9.76 3.44
C GLU A 44 19.91 11.16 2.97
N ASN A 45 21.19 11.33 2.65
CA ASN A 45 21.75 12.60 2.16
C ASN A 45 21.69 12.72 0.63
N ASN A 46 21.31 11.65 -0.08
CA ASN A 46 21.27 11.60 -1.53
C ASN A 46 19.97 10.95 -2.02
N LEU A 47 18.86 11.63 -1.73
CA LEU A 47 17.54 11.23 -2.21
C LEU A 47 17.47 11.31 -3.75
N PRO A 48 16.71 10.40 -4.41
CA PRO A 48 16.52 10.46 -5.86
C PRO A 48 15.63 11.62 -6.31
N TRP A 49 15.05 12.37 -5.38
CA TRP A 49 14.15 13.50 -5.64
C TRP A 49 14.78 14.82 -5.17
N ASN A 50 14.54 15.89 -5.93
CA ASN A 50 14.87 17.24 -5.49
C ASN A 50 13.69 17.83 -4.69
N ILE A 51 13.75 17.69 -3.36
CA ILE A 51 12.63 18.02 -2.46
C ILE A 51 12.20 19.49 -2.56
N ASP A 52 13.16 20.42 -2.71
CA ASP A 52 12.86 21.85 -2.84
C ASP A 52 12.09 22.17 -4.13
N ILE A 53 12.50 21.57 -5.26
CA ILE A 53 11.80 21.73 -6.54
C ILE A 53 10.41 21.13 -6.45
N VAL A 54 10.29 19.88 -5.97
CA VAL A 54 9.01 19.18 -5.87
C VAL A 54 8.03 19.94 -5.00
N LYS A 55 8.49 20.47 -3.85
CA LYS A 55 7.69 21.30 -2.96
C LYS A 55 7.20 22.56 -3.65
N ALA A 56 8.06 23.25 -4.40
CA ALA A 56 7.68 24.45 -5.15
C ALA A 56 6.63 24.13 -6.22
N GLU A 57 6.76 23.00 -6.92
CA GLU A 57 5.81 22.58 -7.94
C GLU A 57 4.44 22.19 -7.36
N ILE A 58 4.41 21.47 -6.23
CA ILE A 58 3.15 21.15 -5.52
C ILE A 58 2.45 22.44 -5.05
N LEU A 59 3.19 23.37 -4.44
CA LEU A 59 2.63 24.65 -4.01
C LEU A 59 2.10 25.45 -5.20
N SER A 60 2.81 25.44 -6.34
CA SER A 60 2.35 26.09 -7.57
C SER A 60 1.06 25.47 -8.11
N ALA A 61 0.96 24.14 -8.14
CA ALA A 61 -0.24 23.44 -8.57
C ALA A 61 -1.44 23.78 -7.67
N PHE A 62 -1.22 23.84 -6.35
CA PHE A 62 -2.24 24.22 -5.37
C PHE A 62 -2.68 25.67 -5.52
N GLU A 63 -1.73 26.59 -5.72
CA GLU A 63 -2.04 28.01 -5.92
C GLU A 63 -2.93 28.19 -7.15
N LYS A 64 -2.54 27.60 -8.28
CA LYS A 64 -3.27 27.63 -9.57
C LYS A 64 -4.57 26.81 -9.55
N ASN A 65 -4.78 25.97 -8.54
CA ASN A 65 -5.85 24.98 -8.52
C ASN A 65 -5.84 24.08 -9.77
N SER A 66 -4.64 23.65 -10.20
CA SER A 66 -4.44 22.87 -11.42
C SER A 66 -4.22 21.40 -11.08
N GLU A 67 -5.23 20.58 -11.36
CA GLU A 67 -5.15 19.12 -11.30
C GLU A 67 -4.07 18.59 -12.27
N VAL A 68 -4.00 19.14 -13.47
CA VAL A 68 -3.01 18.75 -14.49
C VAL A 68 -1.58 18.99 -14.00
N ASP A 69 -1.32 20.16 -13.38
CA ASP A 69 0.01 20.45 -12.81
C ASP A 69 0.30 19.51 -11.63
N LEU A 70 -0.68 19.25 -10.76
CA LEU A 70 -0.53 18.35 -9.63
C LEU A 70 -0.20 16.92 -10.09
N LEU A 71 -1.01 16.36 -11.00
CA LEU A 71 -0.79 15.03 -11.55
C LEU A 71 0.59 14.92 -12.19
N LYS A 72 1.04 15.95 -12.94
CA LYS A 72 2.38 15.97 -13.54
C LYS A 72 3.49 15.77 -12.49
N VAL A 73 3.44 16.49 -11.37
CA VAL A 73 4.45 16.37 -10.30
C VAL A 73 4.42 14.98 -9.66
N LEU A 74 3.21 14.44 -9.43
CA LEU A 74 3.03 13.11 -8.83
C LEU A 74 3.60 11.98 -9.70
N LYS A 75 3.58 12.11 -11.03
CA LYS A 75 4.11 11.09 -11.94
C LYS A 75 5.61 10.81 -11.71
N ASP A 76 6.36 11.86 -11.40
CA ASP A 76 7.83 11.80 -11.32
C ASP A 76 8.35 11.66 -9.89
N ASN A 77 7.46 11.56 -8.88
CA ASN A 77 7.84 11.64 -7.47
C ASN A 77 7.02 10.68 -6.60
N SER A 78 7.40 9.39 -6.58
CA SER A 78 6.65 8.35 -5.87
C SER A 78 6.54 8.59 -4.36
N PHE A 79 7.53 9.25 -3.73
CA PHE A 79 7.51 9.54 -2.29
C PHE A 79 6.32 10.41 -1.88
N LEU A 80 5.71 11.17 -2.80
CA LEU A 80 4.53 11.99 -2.49
C LEU A 80 3.33 11.13 -2.05
N PHE A 81 3.31 9.85 -2.39
CA PHE A 81 2.28 8.90 -1.96
C PHE A 81 2.55 8.31 -0.58
N TYR A 82 3.65 8.69 0.09
CA TYR A 82 4.04 8.14 1.39
C TYR A 82 2.86 8.12 2.36
N ASP A 83 2.19 9.25 2.63
CA ASP A 83 1.07 9.32 3.60
C ASP A 83 -0.15 8.45 3.21
N LEU A 84 -0.31 8.08 1.94
CA LEU A 84 -1.42 7.26 1.44
C LEU A 84 -1.18 5.74 1.60
N TYR A 85 0.09 5.32 1.58
CA TYR A 85 0.45 3.92 1.81
C TYR A 85 0.14 3.50 3.26
N SER A 86 -0.55 2.39 3.46
CA SER A 86 -0.77 1.82 4.79
C SER A 86 0.50 1.14 5.31
N ARG A 87 1.22 0.43 4.44
CA ARG A 87 2.50 -0.23 4.71
C ARG A 87 3.62 0.57 4.05
N LYS A 88 4.51 1.16 4.84
CA LYS A 88 5.60 2.01 4.35
C LYS A 88 6.83 1.23 3.88
N TYR A 89 6.97 -0.04 4.31
CA TYR A 89 8.17 -0.84 4.05
C TYR A 89 7.92 -1.95 3.02
N GLY A 90 8.79 -2.05 2.01
CA GLY A 90 8.63 -2.99 0.90
C GLY A 90 7.43 -2.66 0.02
N ILE A 91 7.26 -1.38 -0.32
CA ILE A 91 6.17 -0.94 -1.19
C ILE A 91 6.30 -1.59 -2.58
N GLN A 92 5.18 -1.72 -3.27
CA GLN A 92 5.18 -2.06 -4.69
C GLN A 92 5.15 -0.79 -5.55
N PRO A 93 5.61 -0.84 -6.81
CA PRO A 93 5.57 0.29 -7.73
C PRO A 93 4.16 0.86 -7.90
N ILE A 94 4.08 2.19 -8.07
CA ILE A 94 2.85 2.91 -8.37
C ILE A 94 2.69 2.96 -9.88
N PHE A 95 1.55 2.55 -10.40
CA PHE A 95 1.16 2.67 -11.79
C PHE A 95 0.26 3.88 -11.98
N ARG A 96 0.40 4.58 -13.10
CA ARG A 96 -0.39 5.78 -13.42
C ARG A 96 -1.22 5.62 -14.68
N GLU A 97 -2.33 6.35 -14.71
CA GLU A 97 -3.24 6.50 -15.86
C GLU A 97 -3.77 5.16 -16.37
N LEU A 98 -4.35 4.36 -15.46
CA LEU A 98 -4.93 3.08 -15.81
C LEU A 98 -6.25 3.32 -16.54
N ASN A 99 -6.32 2.87 -17.80
CA ASN A 99 -7.54 2.92 -18.59
C ASN A 99 -8.22 1.56 -18.58
N PHE A 100 -9.53 1.54 -18.36
CA PHE A 100 -10.35 0.34 -18.39
C PHE A 100 -11.77 0.64 -18.86
N GLY A 101 -12.40 -0.37 -19.47
CA GLY A 101 -13.60 -0.15 -20.26
C GLY A 101 -13.34 0.85 -21.40
N THR A 102 -14.42 1.48 -21.86
CA THR A 102 -14.36 2.51 -22.91
C THR A 102 -14.22 3.93 -22.37
N GLU A 103 -14.42 4.13 -21.08
CA GLU A 103 -14.68 5.44 -20.49
C GLU A 103 -13.99 5.70 -19.15
N TYR A 104 -13.46 4.68 -18.46
CA TYR A 104 -12.87 4.86 -17.14
C TYR A 104 -11.36 5.06 -17.22
N LYS A 105 -10.91 6.03 -16.43
CA LYS A 105 -9.51 6.29 -16.15
C LYS A 105 -9.35 6.40 -14.64
N CYS A 106 -8.34 5.72 -14.11
CA CYS A 106 -7.88 5.84 -12.73
C CYS A 106 -6.50 6.49 -12.75
N ASP A 107 -6.29 7.48 -11.89
CA ASP A 107 -5.05 8.26 -11.88
C ASP A 107 -3.86 7.44 -11.46
N PHE A 108 -3.99 6.70 -10.35
CA PHE A 108 -2.90 5.89 -9.81
C PHE A 108 -3.40 4.58 -9.19
N ALA A 109 -2.58 3.53 -9.27
CA ALA A 109 -2.84 2.29 -8.58
C ALA A 109 -1.57 1.58 -8.13
N TRP A 110 -1.65 0.76 -7.09
CA TRP A 110 -0.58 -0.17 -6.72
C TRP A 110 -1.14 -1.42 -6.07
N LEU A 111 -0.27 -2.43 -5.94
CA LEU A 111 -0.58 -3.69 -5.27
C LEU A 111 -0.09 -3.67 -3.82
N ASN A 112 -0.96 -4.03 -2.88
CA ASN A 112 -0.59 -4.46 -1.54
C ASN A 112 -0.58 -6.00 -1.49
N ASP A 113 0.59 -6.57 -1.21
CA ASP A 113 0.86 -8.01 -1.18
C ASP A 113 0.51 -8.63 0.18
N ASN A 114 -0.79 -8.68 0.50
CA ASN A 114 -1.28 -9.17 1.79
C ASN A 114 -1.42 -10.70 1.82
N SER A 115 -1.33 -11.29 3.02
CA SER A 115 -1.56 -12.74 3.21
C SER A 115 -3.01 -13.17 2.95
N SER A 116 -3.96 -12.23 3.07
CA SER A 116 -5.38 -12.42 2.70
C SER A 116 -5.65 -12.38 1.20
N GLY A 117 -4.64 -12.04 0.39
CA GLY A 117 -4.74 -11.95 -1.06
C GLY A 117 -4.39 -10.58 -1.62
N PRO A 118 -4.28 -10.46 -2.96
CA PRO A 118 -3.86 -9.24 -3.62
C PRO A 118 -4.90 -8.13 -3.39
N GLU A 119 -4.49 -7.05 -2.72
CA GLU A 119 -5.30 -5.84 -2.59
C GLU A 119 -4.77 -4.81 -3.57
N TRP A 120 -5.59 -4.42 -4.55
CA TRP A 120 -5.25 -3.32 -5.45
C TRP A 120 -5.81 -2.02 -4.89
N VAL A 121 -4.93 -1.05 -4.68
CA VAL A 121 -5.31 0.31 -4.27
C VAL A 121 -5.47 1.14 -5.52
N LEU A 122 -6.63 1.78 -5.70
CA LEU A 122 -6.94 2.68 -6.81
C LEU A 122 -7.19 4.09 -6.26
N ILE A 123 -6.62 5.08 -6.92
CA ILE A 123 -6.68 6.49 -6.50
C ILE A 123 -7.27 7.35 -7.60
N GLU A 124 -8.20 8.22 -7.20
CA GLU A 124 -8.62 9.41 -7.95
C GLU A 124 -8.12 10.67 -7.24
N ILE A 125 -7.63 11.66 -8.01
CA ILE A 125 -7.13 12.93 -7.49
C ILE A 125 -7.82 14.09 -8.19
N GLU A 126 -8.53 14.90 -7.42
CA GLU A 126 -9.26 16.07 -7.92
C GLU A 126 -8.41 17.35 -7.92
N ALA A 127 -8.97 18.44 -8.45
CA ALA A 127 -8.35 19.76 -8.33
C ALA A 127 -8.13 20.17 -6.85
N PRO A 128 -6.97 20.80 -6.50
CA PRO A 128 -6.58 21.08 -5.11
C PRO A 128 -7.61 21.83 -4.25
N LYS A 129 -8.33 22.78 -4.84
CA LYS A 129 -9.35 23.64 -4.23
C LYS A 129 -10.74 23.30 -4.76
N MET A 130 -11.00 22.04 -5.09
CA MET A 130 -12.33 21.60 -5.51
C MET A 130 -13.36 21.92 -4.41
N PRO A 131 -14.45 22.66 -4.71
CA PRO A 131 -15.44 22.99 -3.70
C PRO A 131 -16.19 21.74 -3.25
N LEU A 132 -16.12 21.40 -1.97
CA LEU A 132 -16.70 20.16 -1.43
C LEU A 132 -18.16 20.30 -0.99
N PHE A 133 -18.49 21.41 -0.33
CA PHE A 133 -19.82 21.64 0.24
C PHE A 133 -20.36 23.01 -0.15
N LYS A 134 -21.68 23.08 -0.30
CA LYS A 134 -22.43 24.33 -0.47
C LYS A 134 -22.58 25.03 0.87
N THR A 135 -22.94 26.31 0.85
CA THR A 135 -23.22 27.10 2.07
C THR A 135 -24.31 26.51 2.96
N ASN A 136 -25.22 25.71 2.39
CA ASN A 136 -26.27 24.99 3.12
C ASN A 136 -25.82 23.63 3.69
N GLY A 137 -24.51 23.32 3.66
CA GLY A 137 -23.92 22.10 4.21
C GLY A 137 -24.09 20.84 3.37
N LYS A 138 -24.75 20.91 2.20
CA LYS A 138 -24.88 19.77 1.28
C LYS A 138 -23.63 19.63 0.40
N PRO A 139 -23.24 18.41 0.01
CA PRO A 139 -22.19 18.19 -0.99
C PRO A 139 -22.44 19.00 -2.27
N THR A 140 -21.36 19.43 -2.92
CA THR A 140 -21.43 19.97 -4.27
C THR A 140 -21.67 18.86 -5.28
N VAL A 141 -22.05 19.25 -6.50
CA VAL A 141 -22.16 18.30 -7.63
C VAL A 141 -20.78 17.71 -7.93
N LYS A 142 -19.71 18.52 -7.91
CA LYS A 142 -18.34 18.04 -8.10
C LYS A 142 -17.91 16.94 -7.13
N LEU A 143 -18.16 17.12 -5.82
CA LEU A 143 -17.83 16.07 -4.85
C LEU A 143 -18.68 14.81 -5.07
N TYR A 144 -19.94 14.98 -5.46
CA TYR A 144 -20.81 13.86 -5.79
C TYR A 144 -20.29 13.09 -7.03
N ASP A 145 -19.94 13.80 -8.10
CA ASP A 145 -19.41 13.23 -9.35
C ASP A 145 -18.10 12.49 -9.09
N ALA A 146 -17.17 13.06 -8.31
CA ALA A 146 -15.91 12.41 -7.94
C ALA A 146 -16.11 11.10 -7.16
N ILE A 147 -17.08 11.07 -6.24
CA ILE A 147 -17.46 9.86 -5.51
C ILE A 147 -18.09 8.84 -6.45
N GLU A 148 -19.01 9.28 -7.31
CA GLU A 148 -19.68 8.41 -8.28
C GLU A 148 -18.69 7.79 -9.26
N GLN A 149 -17.70 8.55 -9.73
CA GLN A 149 -16.60 8.06 -10.56
C GLN A 149 -15.87 6.90 -9.88
N VAL A 150 -15.42 7.06 -8.64
CA VAL A 150 -14.72 5.99 -7.91
C VAL A 150 -15.63 4.79 -7.65
N GLN A 151 -16.90 5.00 -7.32
CA GLN A 151 -17.88 3.92 -7.10
C GLN A 151 -18.19 3.14 -8.38
N SER A 152 -18.24 3.84 -9.53
CA SER A 152 -18.49 3.21 -10.82
C SER A 152 -17.43 2.18 -11.19
N TRP A 153 -16.19 2.35 -10.71
CA TRP A 153 -15.13 1.37 -10.92
C TRP A 153 -15.40 0.04 -10.21
N GLU A 154 -15.92 0.08 -8.97
CA GLU A 154 -16.30 -1.12 -8.22
C GLU A 154 -17.36 -1.90 -9.01
N GLN A 155 -18.44 -1.22 -9.40
CA GLN A 155 -19.49 -1.81 -10.20
C GLN A 155 -18.96 -2.38 -11.53
N TYR A 156 -18.11 -1.60 -12.22
CA TYR A 156 -17.52 -2.00 -13.49
C TYR A 156 -16.74 -3.32 -13.36
N PHE A 157 -15.89 -3.48 -12.34
CA PHE A 157 -15.11 -4.70 -12.17
C PHE A 157 -15.91 -5.88 -11.59
N GLU A 158 -17.03 -5.63 -10.91
CA GLU A 158 -18.00 -6.67 -10.54
C GLU A 158 -18.69 -7.25 -11.77
N GLU A 159 -19.05 -6.40 -12.73
CA GLU A 159 -19.70 -6.78 -13.99
C GLU A 159 -18.72 -7.35 -15.02
N ASN A 160 -17.46 -6.90 -15.02
CA ASN A 160 -16.43 -7.23 -16.01
C ASN A 160 -15.26 -8.01 -15.40
N LYS A 161 -15.54 -9.17 -14.77
CA LYS A 161 -14.53 -9.99 -14.10
C LYS A 161 -13.34 -10.37 -14.99
N GLY A 162 -13.59 -10.67 -16.27
CA GLY A 162 -12.52 -10.98 -17.22
C GLY A 162 -11.57 -9.80 -17.44
N GLU A 163 -12.08 -8.58 -17.45
CA GLU A 163 -11.26 -7.36 -17.55
C GLU A 163 -10.51 -7.09 -16.24
N LYS A 164 -11.16 -7.29 -15.08
CA LYS A 164 -10.52 -7.24 -13.77
C LYS A 164 -9.28 -8.15 -13.72
N THR A 165 -9.42 -9.40 -14.14
CA THR A 165 -8.33 -10.38 -14.17
C THR A 165 -7.28 -10.04 -15.25
N ARG A 166 -7.70 -9.58 -16.44
CA ARG A 166 -6.79 -9.15 -17.51
C ARG A 166 -5.89 -8.00 -17.07
N ILE A 167 -6.46 -7.00 -16.38
CA ILE A 167 -5.74 -5.81 -15.97
C ILE A 167 -4.88 -6.12 -14.76
N PHE A 168 -5.43 -6.69 -13.70
CA PHE A 168 -4.76 -6.78 -12.40
C PHE A 168 -4.14 -8.15 -12.08
N GLY A 169 -4.33 -9.15 -12.95
CA GLY A 169 -3.86 -10.52 -12.79
C GLY A 169 -4.70 -11.32 -11.80
N ALA A 170 -4.79 -10.86 -10.55
CA ALA A 170 -5.65 -11.43 -9.50
C ALA A 170 -6.02 -10.32 -8.51
N VAL A 171 -7.26 -10.32 -8.03
CA VAL A 171 -7.78 -9.30 -7.10
C VAL A 171 -8.61 -9.97 -6.02
N ALA A 172 -8.12 -9.97 -4.78
CA ALA A 172 -8.92 -10.38 -3.63
C ALA A 172 -9.87 -9.25 -3.20
N GLN A 173 -9.36 -8.01 -3.19
CA GLN A 173 -10.15 -6.82 -2.90
C GLN A 173 -9.58 -5.59 -3.57
N PHE A 174 -10.43 -4.59 -3.78
CA PHE A 174 -10.00 -3.24 -4.12
C PHE A 174 -10.08 -2.35 -2.88
N ARG A 175 -9.13 -1.41 -2.78
CA ARG A 175 -9.17 -0.30 -1.84
C ARG A 175 -9.19 0.99 -2.64
N TYR A 176 -10.21 1.82 -2.43
CA TYR A 176 -10.38 3.05 -3.18
C TYR A 176 -10.01 4.26 -2.33
N ILE A 177 -9.29 5.21 -2.93
CA ILE A 177 -8.91 6.47 -2.29
C ILE A 177 -9.28 7.63 -3.20
N LEU A 178 -10.11 8.55 -2.72
CA LEU A 178 -10.35 9.85 -3.34
C LEU A 178 -9.50 10.90 -2.61
N VAL A 179 -8.61 11.59 -3.32
CA VAL A 179 -7.85 12.73 -2.79
C VAL A 179 -8.48 14.01 -3.32
N THR A 180 -9.09 14.80 -2.43
CA THR A 180 -9.76 16.04 -2.81
C THR A 180 -9.87 17.02 -1.64
N GLY A 181 -9.95 18.32 -1.93
CA GLY A 181 -10.10 19.40 -0.95
C GLY A 181 -8.95 19.52 0.05
N THR A 182 -8.92 20.63 0.79
CA THR A 182 -7.90 20.85 1.83
C THR A 182 -8.33 20.29 3.17
N LYS A 183 -7.40 20.20 4.12
CA LYS A 183 -7.69 19.84 5.50
C LYS A 183 -8.76 20.77 6.10
N GLU A 184 -8.68 22.06 5.85
CA GLU A 184 -9.65 23.06 6.32
C GLU A 184 -11.05 22.82 5.75
N ASP A 185 -11.16 22.50 4.45
CA ASP A 185 -12.44 22.15 3.81
C ASP A 185 -13.12 20.96 4.49
N TRP A 186 -12.29 20.08 5.03
CA TRP A 186 -12.66 18.79 5.58
C TRP A 186 -12.91 18.85 7.10
N GLU A 187 -12.24 19.74 7.82
CA GLU A 187 -12.39 19.98 9.26
C GLU A 187 -13.59 20.86 9.61
N ASN A 188 -14.21 21.51 8.63
CA ASN A 188 -15.45 22.25 8.89
C ASN A 188 -16.55 21.29 9.41
N GLU A 189 -17.48 21.87 10.17
CA GLU A 189 -18.48 21.12 10.92
C GLU A 189 -19.40 20.27 10.03
N ASN A 190 -19.81 20.82 8.88
CA ASN A 190 -20.69 20.14 7.92
C ASN A 190 -19.98 18.97 7.24
N ALA A 191 -18.74 19.18 6.79
CA ALA A 191 -17.91 18.18 6.15
C ALA A 191 -17.57 17.04 7.12
N SER A 192 -17.24 17.37 8.37
CA SER A 192 -16.98 16.40 9.43
C SER A 192 -18.19 15.53 9.72
N ARG A 193 -19.39 16.14 9.88
CA ARG A 193 -20.64 15.40 10.07
C ARG A 193 -20.97 14.51 8.88
N TRP A 194 -20.84 15.04 7.66
CA TRP A 194 -21.11 14.29 6.45
C TRP A 194 -20.18 13.07 6.34
N ARG A 195 -18.88 13.21 6.66
CA ARG A 195 -17.95 12.08 6.67
C ARG A 195 -18.26 11.04 7.73
N ILE A 196 -18.66 11.44 8.93
CA ILE A 196 -19.09 10.49 9.99
C ILE A 196 -20.30 9.68 9.52
N GLN A 197 -21.28 10.33 8.87
CA GLN A 197 -22.51 9.70 8.43
C GLN A 197 -22.33 8.80 7.20
N ASN A 198 -21.48 9.21 6.26
CA ASN A 198 -21.35 8.55 4.96
C ASN A 198 -20.10 7.67 4.84
N GLY A 199 -19.04 7.92 5.62
CA GLY A 199 -17.74 7.26 5.45
C GLY A 199 -17.81 5.73 5.47
N LYS A 200 -18.60 5.13 6.37
CA LYS A 200 -18.79 3.67 6.41
C LYS A 200 -19.53 3.11 5.19
N ARG A 201 -20.35 3.92 4.53
CA ARG A 201 -21.19 3.51 3.39
C ARG A 201 -20.47 3.64 2.06
N LEU A 202 -19.54 4.57 1.94
CA LEU A 202 -18.89 4.89 0.66
C LEU A 202 -17.90 3.83 0.18
N LYS A 203 -17.48 2.89 1.04
CA LYS A 203 -16.47 1.86 0.76
C LYS A 203 -15.17 2.42 0.12
N MET A 204 -14.87 3.68 0.38
CA MET A 204 -13.66 4.36 -0.08
C MET A 204 -13.10 5.22 1.04
N GLU A 205 -11.81 5.49 0.97
CA GLU A 205 -11.17 6.51 1.79
C GLU A 205 -11.23 7.86 1.10
N ILE A 206 -11.45 8.91 1.88
CA ILE A 206 -11.35 10.28 1.41
C ILE A 206 -10.20 10.95 2.16
N ARG A 207 -9.20 11.42 1.41
CA ARG A 207 -8.00 12.08 1.92
C ARG A 207 -7.96 13.53 1.42
N SER A 208 -7.40 14.42 2.24
CA SER A 208 -7.19 15.81 1.81
C SER A 208 -5.89 15.95 1.03
N MET A 209 -5.79 17.02 0.24
CA MET A 209 -4.60 17.42 -0.53
C MET A 209 -3.34 17.56 0.33
N ASP A 210 -3.49 17.84 1.62
CA ASP A 210 -2.40 17.93 2.59
C ASP A 210 -1.58 16.64 2.71
N THR A 211 -2.11 15.51 2.26
CA THR A 211 -1.37 14.24 2.22
C THR A 211 -0.02 14.39 1.49
N PHE A 212 0.02 15.18 0.41
CA PHE A 212 1.25 15.43 -0.35
C PHE A 212 2.22 16.32 0.42
N MET A 213 1.72 17.32 1.15
CA MET A 213 2.55 18.17 2.01
C MET A 213 3.10 17.41 3.22
N LYS A 214 2.36 16.42 3.75
CA LYS A 214 2.86 15.52 4.79
C LYS A 214 4.00 14.66 4.27
N SER A 215 3.87 14.11 3.06
CA SER A 215 4.94 13.34 2.43
C SER A 215 6.20 14.19 2.19
N ILE A 216 6.05 15.45 1.76
CA ILE A 216 7.17 16.41 1.66
C ILE A 216 7.81 16.62 3.03
N LYS A 217 7.01 16.84 4.08
CA LYS A 217 7.53 17.02 5.44
C LYS A 217 8.36 15.80 5.89
N ILE A 218 7.92 14.58 5.58
CA ILE A 218 8.71 13.36 5.88
C ILE A 218 10.05 13.41 5.15
N ALA A 219 10.08 13.77 3.87
CA ALA A 219 11.35 13.92 3.15
C ALA A 219 12.30 14.96 3.77
N GLU A 220 11.76 16.04 4.33
CA GLU A 220 12.53 17.10 4.99
C GLU A 220 13.02 16.72 6.39
N THR A 221 12.22 15.96 7.16
CA THR A 221 12.49 15.73 8.60
C THR A 221 12.99 14.34 8.94
N ASP A 222 12.62 13.34 8.13
CA ASP A 222 12.94 11.93 8.36
C ASP A 222 13.06 11.17 7.01
N PRO A 223 14.04 11.53 6.16
CA PRO A 223 14.21 10.93 4.84
C PRO A 223 14.45 9.41 4.88
N GLY A 224 14.95 8.89 6.02
CA GLY A 224 15.13 7.46 6.29
C GLY A 224 13.87 6.64 6.03
N GLU A 225 12.70 7.20 6.32
CA GLU A 225 11.40 6.56 6.11
C GLU A 225 11.05 6.31 4.62
N LEU A 226 11.75 6.97 3.69
CA LEU A 226 11.46 6.92 2.26
C LEU A 226 12.31 5.89 1.50
N TRP A 227 13.11 5.07 2.18
CA TRP A 227 14.02 4.13 1.53
C TRP A 227 13.31 3.20 0.53
N SER A 228 12.11 2.73 0.85
CA SER A 228 11.32 1.84 0.00
C SER A 228 10.77 2.56 -1.24
N PHE A 229 10.43 3.85 -1.10
CA PHE A 229 10.04 4.70 -2.21
C PHE A 229 11.23 4.99 -3.12
N ALA A 230 12.45 5.07 -2.57
CA ALA A 230 13.65 5.31 -3.35
C ALA A 230 14.06 4.12 -4.22
N GLU A 231 13.63 2.89 -3.88
CA GLU A 231 13.74 1.72 -4.75
C GLU A 231 12.81 1.81 -5.98
N HIS A 232 11.76 2.62 -5.90
CA HIS A 232 10.77 2.86 -6.94
C HIS A 232 10.50 4.37 -7.10
N PRO A 233 11.49 5.18 -7.51
CA PRO A 233 11.43 6.64 -7.36
C PRO A 233 10.40 7.32 -8.26
N LEU A 234 10.01 6.66 -9.36
CA LEU A 234 9.06 7.13 -10.36
C LEU A 234 7.81 6.27 -10.38
N THR A 235 6.69 6.85 -10.81
CA THR A 235 5.51 6.05 -11.17
C THR A 235 5.68 5.42 -12.55
N LEU A 236 5.12 4.23 -12.73
CA LEU A 236 5.20 3.45 -13.96
C LEU A 236 3.95 3.67 -14.82
N SER A 237 4.10 3.60 -16.13
CA SER A 237 2.94 3.68 -17.02
C SER A 237 2.02 2.46 -16.85
N HIS A 238 0.72 2.60 -17.10
CA HIS A 238 -0.22 1.48 -17.11
C HIS A 238 0.23 0.31 -18.01
N SER A 239 1.03 0.58 -19.05
CA SER A 239 1.61 -0.44 -19.93
C SER A 239 2.57 -1.39 -19.22
N ASN A 240 3.20 -0.98 -18.12
CA ASN A 240 4.10 -1.82 -17.33
C ASN A 240 3.38 -2.70 -16.32
N LEU A 241 2.07 -2.47 -16.09
CA LEU A 241 1.31 -3.12 -15.04
C LEU A 241 1.21 -4.63 -15.27
N GLN A 242 0.90 -5.05 -16.50
CA GLN A 242 0.80 -6.46 -16.85
C GLN A 242 2.12 -7.20 -16.68
N ASP A 243 3.21 -6.64 -17.22
CA ASP A 243 4.54 -7.24 -17.10
C ASP A 243 4.97 -7.35 -15.64
N TYR A 244 4.64 -6.35 -14.82
CA TYR A 244 4.93 -6.38 -13.40
C TYR A 244 4.26 -7.56 -12.70
N TRP A 245 2.92 -7.65 -12.72
CA TRP A 245 2.24 -8.69 -11.95
C TRP A 245 2.45 -10.08 -12.55
N ALA A 246 2.71 -10.19 -13.86
CA ALA A 246 2.98 -11.47 -14.51
C ALA A 246 4.31 -12.10 -14.06
N ASN A 247 5.27 -11.26 -13.67
CA ASN A 247 6.61 -11.67 -13.21
C ASN A 247 6.78 -11.55 -11.69
N TYR A 248 5.72 -11.20 -10.95
CA TYR A 248 5.78 -11.09 -9.50
C TYR A 248 5.31 -12.39 -8.84
N GLY A 249 6.25 -13.17 -8.30
CA GLY A 249 5.98 -14.53 -7.80
C GLY A 249 4.87 -14.64 -6.73
N TYR A 250 4.59 -13.56 -6.01
CA TYR A 250 3.42 -13.47 -5.13
C TYR A 250 2.10 -13.76 -5.88
N MET A 251 1.96 -13.23 -7.10
CA MET A 251 0.75 -13.34 -7.92
C MET A 251 0.52 -14.73 -8.49
N ASP A 252 1.56 -15.55 -8.66
CA ASP A 252 1.46 -16.88 -9.27
C ASP A 252 0.52 -17.83 -8.52
N ARG A 253 0.52 -17.73 -7.19
CA ARG A 253 -0.41 -18.50 -6.36
C ARG A 253 -1.82 -17.95 -6.52
N TRP A 254 -2.00 -16.64 -6.40
CA TRP A 254 -3.33 -16.03 -6.34
C TRP A 254 -4.09 -16.15 -7.65
N ARG A 255 -3.41 -16.07 -8.80
CA ARG A 255 -4.00 -16.35 -10.12
C ARG A 255 -4.58 -17.75 -10.30
N LYS A 256 -4.23 -18.70 -9.42
CA LYS A 256 -4.75 -20.07 -9.43
C LYS A 256 -5.88 -20.29 -8.41
N VAL A 257 -6.05 -19.35 -7.49
CA VAL A 257 -6.97 -19.48 -6.35
C VAL A 257 -8.15 -18.52 -6.47
N ILE A 258 -7.94 -17.37 -7.11
CA ILE A 258 -8.92 -16.32 -7.33
C ILE A 258 -9.29 -16.35 -8.81
N ASP A 259 -10.50 -16.82 -9.10
CA ASP A 259 -11.12 -16.78 -10.44
C ASP A 259 -11.68 -15.39 -10.77
#